data_AF-A0A9D8NG41-F1
#
_entry.id   AF-A0A9D8NG41-F1
#
_cell.length_a   1.000
_cell.length_b   1.000
_cell.length_c   1.000
_cell.angle_alpha   90.00
_cell.angle_beta   90.00
_cell.angle_gamma   90.00
#
_symmetry.space_group_name_H-M   'P 1'
#
loop_
_entity.id
_entity.type
_entity.pdbx_description
1 polymer ?
#
loop_
_entity_poly.entity_id
_entity_poly.type
_entity_poly.pdbx_seq_one_letter_code
_entity_poly.pdbx_strand_id
1 'polypeptide(L)'
;MKPKLTLACTLAALMTCAVAADKKLPDGKSLLPADTLKAARRHAGPKPSGEFKTVDVGDQAFKQAIRVTVKEIPANPWTVQLSTLTSADAKEGDIVLASFWARCVESKAAGTTSEFLVYFGIPEGGVEHSIAQELSIGAKWTKVQVPARVAADYASGKAMLNLDFGYAVQTVEVAEIKVTNFARAVKLEDLPGSGF
;
A
#
# COMPACT_ATOMS: atom_id res chain seq x y z
N MET A 1 26.34 -66.98 -12.46
CA MET A 1 27.52 -66.10 -12.57
C MET A 1 27.03 -64.73 -13.06
N LYS A 2 27.07 -63.73 -12.17
CA LYS A 2 26.81 -62.27 -12.29
C LYS A 2 25.40 -61.78 -12.74
N PRO A 3 24.61 -61.16 -11.84
CA PRO A 3 23.53 -60.25 -12.23
C PRO A 3 24.12 -58.87 -12.60
N LYS A 4 23.58 -58.22 -13.63
CA LYS A 4 23.95 -56.83 -13.98
C LYS A 4 22.97 -55.85 -13.34
N LEU A 5 23.58 -54.94 -12.61
CA LEU A 5 23.07 -53.82 -11.84
C LEU A 5 22.57 -52.68 -12.76
N THR A 6 21.32 -52.27 -12.53
CA THR A 6 20.83 -50.88 -12.30
C THR A 6 21.14 -49.74 -13.30
N LEU A 7 20.10 -49.00 -13.72
CA LEU A 7 20.02 -47.55 -13.47
C LEU A 7 18.57 -47.02 -13.65
N ALA A 8 17.89 -46.77 -12.53
CA ALA A 8 16.71 -45.93 -12.48
C ALA A 8 17.17 -44.49 -12.20
N CYS A 9 16.92 -43.58 -13.15
CA CYS A 9 17.28 -42.18 -13.06
C CYS A 9 16.04 -41.39 -12.60
N THR A 10 15.83 -41.27 -11.29
CA THR A 10 14.79 -40.40 -10.73
C THR A 10 15.36 -38.99 -10.58
N LEU A 11 15.03 -38.13 -11.53
CA LEU A 11 15.36 -36.70 -11.45
C LEU A 11 14.36 -36.01 -10.51
N ALA A 12 14.73 -35.85 -9.24
CA ALA A 12 13.99 -35.00 -8.31
C ALA A 12 14.36 -33.54 -8.59
N ALA A 13 13.45 -32.79 -9.22
CA ALA A 13 13.58 -31.35 -9.36
C ALA A 13 13.39 -30.69 -7.98
N LEU A 14 14.48 -30.26 -7.35
CA LEU A 14 14.41 -29.34 -6.22
C LEU A 14 13.94 -27.98 -6.73
N MET A 15 12.67 -27.66 -6.48
CA MET A 15 12.16 -26.30 -6.58
C MET A 15 12.70 -25.53 -5.36
N THR A 16 13.83 -24.84 -5.52
CA THR A 16 14.31 -23.88 -4.53
C THR A 16 13.40 -22.65 -4.55
N CYS A 17 12.47 -22.57 -3.60
CA CYS A 17 11.91 -21.29 -3.18
C CYS A 17 13.06 -20.47 -2.59
N ALA A 18 13.54 -19.46 -3.33
CA ALA A 18 14.45 -18.48 -2.78
C ALA A 18 13.70 -17.70 -1.70
N VAL A 19 13.96 -18.03 -0.44
CA VAL A 19 13.56 -17.19 0.70
C VAL A 19 14.47 -15.97 0.63
N ALA A 20 13.93 -14.82 0.21
CA ALA A 20 14.66 -13.57 0.30
C ALA A 20 15.03 -13.36 1.77
N ALA A 21 16.33 -13.27 2.07
CA ALA A 21 16.78 -12.96 3.42
C ALA A 21 16.26 -11.58 3.81
N ASP A 22 15.61 -11.46 4.97
CA ASP A 22 15.17 -10.19 5.56
C ASP A 22 16.39 -9.34 5.93
N LYS A 23 16.95 -8.64 4.94
CA LYS A 23 17.99 -7.65 5.17
C LYS A 23 17.34 -6.51 5.94
N LYS A 24 17.78 -6.28 7.18
CA LYS A 24 17.31 -5.14 7.97
C LYS A 24 17.53 -3.85 7.17
N LEU A 25 16.44 -3.17 6.84
CA LEU A 25 16.51 -1.88 6.17
C LEU A 25 17.19 -0.84 7.09
N PRO A 26 17.95 0.10 6.53
CA PRO A 26 18.47 1.23 7.31
C PRO A 26 17.32 2.09 7.84
N ASP A 27 17.62 2.94 8.81
CA ASP A 27 16.64 3.90 9.31
C ASP A 27 16.25 4.88 8.20
N GLY A 28 14.94 5.11 8.05
CA GLY A 28 14.39 6.06 7.09
C GLY A 28 13.61 7.17 7.80
N LYS A 29 13.44 8.30 7.11
CA LYS A 29 12.68 9.45 7.60
C LYS A 29 11.22 9.33 7.20
N SER A 30 10.28 9.54 8.13
CA SER A 30 8.86 9.64 7.77
C SER A 30 8.60 10.90 6.93
N LEU A 31 7.86 10.73 5.84
CA LEU A 31 7.33 11.84 5.04
C LEU A 31 5.93 12.25 5.47
N LEU A 32 5.22 11.44 6.28
CA LEU A 32 3.88 11.76 6.78
C LEU A 32 3.92 12.22 8.25
N PRO A 33 2.88 12.95 8.73
CA PRO A 33 2.72 13.30 10.13
C PRO A 33 2.75 12.07 11.05
N ALA A 34 3.28 12.24 12.28
CA ALA A 34 3.42 11.15 13.24
C ALA A 34 2.09 10.43 13.56
N ASP A 35 0.99 11.20 13.69
CA ASP A 35 -0.36 10.66 13.83
C ASP A 35 -1.11 10.77 12.49
N THR A 36 -0.78 9.87 11.57
CA THR A 36 -1.39 9.87 10.23
C THR A 36 -2.89 9.56 10.26
N LEU A 37 -3.38 8.72 11.19
CA LEU A 37 -4.81 8.42 11.29
C LEU A 37 -5.65 9.66 11.64
N LYS A 38 -5.10 10.57 12.46
CA LYS A 38 -5.71 11.85 12.78
C LYS A 38 -5.51 12.89 11.67
N ALA A 39 -4.33 12.94 11.06
CA ALA A 39 -3.99 13.94 10.05
C ALA A 39 -4.65 13.67 8.68
N ALA A 40 -5.01 12.42 8.39
CA ALA A 40 -5.58 12.05 7.11
C ALA A 40 -6.95 12.70 6.88
N ARG A 41 -7.04 13.48 5.80
CA ARG A 41 -8.29 14.07 5.32
C ARG A 41 -9.18 12.98 4.75
N ARG A 42 -10.42 12.94 5.22
CA ARG A 42 -11.46 11.99 4.80
C ARG A 42 -12.41 12.71 3.84
N HIS A 43 -12.42 12.33 2.57
CA HIS A 43 -13.31 12.90 1.57
C HIS A 43 -14.30 11.83 1.12
N ALA A 44 -15.60 12.10 1.29
CA ALA A 44 -16.68 11.14 1.11
C ALA A 44 -17.64 11.48 -0.05
N GLY A 45 -17.30 12.47 -0.87
CA GLY A 45 -18.15 13.01 -1.93
C GLY A 45 -19.22 14.01 -1.47
N PRO A 46 -19.84 14.75 -2.40
CA PRO A 46 -20.79 15.85 -2.13
C PRO A 46 -22.20 15.37 -1.70
N LYS A 47 -22.59 14.16 -2.13
CA LYS A 47 -23.62 13.31 -1.51
C LYS A 47 -22.84 12.11 -1.02
N PRO A 48 -22.96 11.61 0.23
CA PRO A 48 -21.96 10.71 0.78
C PRO A 48 -21.99 9.34 0.08
N SER A 49 -21.31 9.24 -1.05
CA SER A 49 -20.99 8.02 -1.77
C SER A 49 -20.00 7.19 -0.96
N GLY A 50 -19.36 7.79 0.06
CA GLY A 50 -18.59 7.12 1.09
C GLY A 50 -18.94 7.50 2.53
N GLU A 51 -18.36 6.79 3.49
CA GLU A 51 -18.40 7.08 4.92
C GLU A 51 -17.08 6.65 5.56
N PHE A 52 -16.61 7.38 6.58
CA PHE A 52 -15.37 7.08 7.28
C PHE A 52 -15.60 6.99 8.79
N LYS A 53 -15.05 5.94 9.42
CA LYS A 53 -15.06 5.76 10.88
C LYS A 53 -13.68 5.33 11.35
N THR A 54 -13.27 5.79 12.53
CA THR A 54 -12.16 5.14 13.23
C THR A 54 -12.73 3.93 13.97
N VAL A 55 -12.09 2.77 13.87
CA VAL A 55 -12.51 1.52 14.51
C VAL A 55 -11.36 0.93 15.32
N ASP A 56 -11.68 0.25 16.41
CA ASP A 56 -10.69 -0.47 17.22
C ASP A 56 -10.32 -1.81 16.59
N VAL A 57 -9.05 -2.21 16.74
CA VAL A 57 -8.49 -3.45 16.20
C VAL A 57 -7.89 -4.26 17.34
N GLY A 58 -8.46 -5.45 17.58
CA GLY A 58 -8.08 -6.33 18.69
C GLY A 58 -7.05 -7.40 18.33
N ASP A 59 -6.96 -7.78 17.06
CA ASP A 59 -6.18 -8.92 16.56
C ASP A 59 -4.84 -8.54 15.95
N GLN A 60 -4.42 -7.27 16.11
CA GLN A 60 -3.19 -6.73 15.54
C GLN A 60 -2.35 -5.97 16.58
N ALA A 61 -1.09 -5.71 16.23
CA ALA A 61 -0.19 -4.89 17.05
C ALA A 61 -0.69 -3.43 17.12
N PHE A 62 -1.19 -2.91 15.99
CA PHE A 62 -1.89 -1.62 15.94
C PHE A 62 -3.29 -1.73 16.53
N LYS A 63 -3.77 -0.64 17.11
CA LYS A 63 -5.02 -0.61 17.89
C LYS A 63 -6.19 0.06 17.19
N GLN A 64 -5.93 0.82 16.14
CA GLN A 64 -6.96 1.55 15.43
C GLN A 64 -6.75 1.47 13.92
N ALA A 65 -7.87 1.51 13.19
CA ALA A 65 -7.91 1.61 11.74
C ALA A 65 -8.95 2.65 11.32
N ILE A 66 -8.83 3.16 10.10
CA ILE A 66 -9.91 3.89 9.43
C ILE A 66 -10.68 2.88 8.59
N ARG A 67 -11.97 2.72 8.91
CA ARG A 67 -12.94 2.02 8.07
C ARG A 67 -13.55 3.00 7.09
N VAL A 68 -13.45 2.67 5.81
CA VAL A 68 -14.06 3.39 4.69
C VAL A 68 -15.16 2.51 4.12
N THR A 69 -16.38 3.03 4.01
CA THR A 69 -17.50 2.34 3.38
C THR A 69 -17.94 3.13 2.16
N VAL A 70 -17.80 2.55 0.98
CA VAL A 70 -18.28 3.08 -0.30
C VAL A 70 -19.67 2.51 -0.57
N LYS A 71 -20.67 3.37 -0.69
CA LYS A 71 -22.10 3.00 -0.81
C LYS A 71 -22.55 2.84 -2.26
N GLU A 72 -21.92 3.60 -3.15
CA GLU A 72 -22.13 3.61 -4.59
C GLU A 72 -20.80 3.95 -5.28
N ILE A 73 -20.59 3.48 -6.50
CA ILE A 73 -19.41 3.83 -7.30
C ILE A 73 -19.62 5.27 -7.82
N PRO A 74 -18.84 6.27 -7.37
CA PRO A 74 -18.94 7.64 -7.87
C PRO A 74 -18.45 7.74 -9.32
N ALA A 75 -18.81 8.83 -10.00
CA ALA A 75 -18.33 9.10 -11.37
C ALA A 75 -16.79 9.19 -11.46
N ASN A 76 -16.16 9.69 -10.39
CA ASN A 76 -14.70 9.78 -10.27
C ASN A 76 -14.25 8.94 -9.06
N PRO A 77 -13.36 7.94 -9.21
CA PRO A 77 -12.98 7.05 -8.10
C PRO A 77 -12.38 7.77 -6.88
N TRP A 78 -11.68 8.89 -7.10
CA TRP A 78 -11.11 9.74 -6.04
C TRP A 78 -12.17 10.56 -5.25
N THR A 79 -13.45 10.45 -5.58
CA THR A 79 -14.53 11.08 -4.79
C THR A 79 -14.64 10.50 -3.38
N VAL A 80 -14.24 9.23 -3.19
CA VAL A 80 -14.08 8.62 -1.87
C VAL A 80 -12.61 8.35 -1.63
N GLN A 81 -11.94 9.21 -0.88
CA GLN A 81 -10.49 9.14 -0.71
C GLN A 81 -10.04 9.44 0.72
N LEU A 82 -8.91 8.83 1.10
CA LEU A 82 -8.15 9.15 2.30
C LEU A 82 -6.82 9.78 1.89
N SER A 83 -6.62 11.06 2.22
CA SER A 83 -5.46 11.83 1.76
C SER A 83 -4.64 12.36 2.92
N THR A 84 -3.32 12.16 2.88
CA THR A 84 -2.39 12.72 3.87
C THR A 84 -1.31 13.51 3.16
N LEU A 85 -1.22 14.82 3.43
CA LEU A 85 -0.13 15.65 2.94
C LEU A 85 1.19 15.26 3.61
N THR A 86 2.29 15.39 2.87
CA THR A 86 3.62 15.22 3.46
C THR A 86 3.88 16.26 4.54
N SER A 87 4.66 15.91 5.56
CA SER A 87 5.13 16.80 6.63
C SER A 87 6.64 17.00 6.61
N ALA A 88 7.32 16.47 5.58
CA ALA A 88 8.74 16.61 5.36
C ALA A 88 9.06 16.64 3.87
N ASP A 89 10.19 17.24 3.55
CA ASP A 89 10.70 17.29 2.18
C ASP A 89 11.18 15.91 1.70
N ALA A 90 11.05 15.66 0.40
CA ALA A 90 11.72 14.59 -0.33
C ALA A 90 12.30 15.15 -1.64
N LYS A 91 13.41 14.56 -2.09
CA LYS A 91 14.10 15.00 -3.30
C LYS A 91 13.86 14.05 -4.45
N GLU A 92 13.86 14.59 -5.67
CA GLU A 92 13.83 13.77 -6.87
C GLU A 92 14.90 12.67 -6.81
N GLY A 93 14.49 11.44 -7.11
CA GLY A 93 15.37 10.28 -7.11
C GLY A 93 15.54 9.60 -5.76
N ASP A 94 15.04 10.16 -4.65
CA ASP A 94 14.99 9.49 -3.35
C ASP A 94 14.21 8.17 -3.45
N ILE A 95 14.64 7.16 -2.70
CA ILE A 95 13.98 5.87 -2.58
C ILE A 95 13.05 5.90 -1.37
N VAL A 96 11.76 5.67 -1.61
CA VAL A 96 10.71 5.69 -0.60
C VAL A 96 9.96 4.36 -0.56
N LEU A 97 9.34 4.08 0.58
CA LEU A 97 8.39 2.99 0.76
C LEU A 97 7.08 3.53 1.31
N ALA A 98 6.01 3.49 0.51
CA ALA A 98 4.66 3.62 1.03
C ALA A 98 4.25 2.29 1.64
N SER A 99 3.77 2.31 2.88
CA SER A 99 3.29 1.09 3.54
C SER A 99 2.09 1.35 4.43
N PHE A 100 1.18 0.40 4.48
CA PHE A 100 0.01 0.43 5.34
C PHE A 100 -0.52 -1.00 5.50
N TRP A 101 -1.36 -1.22 6.50
CA TRP A 101 -2.14 -2.45 6.61
C TRP A 101 -3.52 -2.20 6.01
N ALA A 102 -4.03 -3.15 5.24
CA ALA A 102 -5.37 -3.11 4.70
C ALA A 102 -6.09 -4.46 4.79
N ARG A 103 -7.42 -4.43 4.87
CA ARG A 103 -8.28 -5.58 4.61
C ARG A 103 -9.61 -5.15 4.01
N CYS A 104 -10.20 -6.00 3.18
CA CYS A 104 -11.58 -5.87 2.77
C CYS A 104 -12.51 -6.45 3.85
N VAL A 105 -13.46 -5.66 4.34
CA VAL A 105 -14.49 -6.15 5.27
C VAL A 105 -15.67 -6.71 4.49
N GLU A 106 -16.04 -6.03 3.41
CA GLU A 106 -17.17 -6.37 2.56
C GLU A 106 -16.92 -5.83 1.15
N SER A 107 -17.34 -6.56 0.12
CA SER A 107 -17.33 -6.08 -1.26
C SER A 107 -18.51 -6.69 -1.99
N LYS A 108 -19.14 -5.93 -2.90
CA LYS A 108 -20.15 -6.47 -3.82
C LYS A 108 -19.53 -7.28 -4.97
N ALA A 109 -18.23 -7.17 -5.18
CA ALA A 109 -17.52 -8.03 -6.13
C ALA A 109 -17.49 -9.50 -5.65
N ALA A 110 -17.29 -10.45 -6.56
CA ALA A 110 -17.22 -11.87 -6.21
C ALA A 110 -15.96 -12.15 -5.36
N GLY A 111 -16.15 -12.65 -4.14
CA GLY A 111 -15.09 -12.78 -3.14
C GLY A 111 -14.87 -11.46 -2.39
N THR A 112 -14.64 -11.52 -1.08
CA THR A 112 -14.40 -10.33 -0.23
C THR A 112 -13.05 -9.69 -0.56
N THR A 113 -13.01 -9.03 -1.71
CA THR A 113 -11.84 -8.41 -2.30
C THR A 113 -12.17 -6.96 -2.62
N SER A 114 -11.33 -6.05 -2.14
CA SER A 114 -11.45 -4.62 -2.38
C SER A 114 -10.75 -4.22 -3.68
N GLU A 115 -11.13 -3.08 -4.24
CA GLU A 115 -10.44 -2.42 -5.36
C GLU A 115 -10.21 -0.95 -5.00
N PHE A 116 -8.96 -0.50 -4.95
CA PHE A 116 -8.65 0.90 -4.69
C PHE A 116 -7.28 1.27 -5.27
N LEU A 117 -7.06 2.55 -5.55
CA LEU A 117 -5.79 3.05 -6.06
C LEU A 117 -4.97 3.69 -4.92
N VAL A 118 -3.66 3.40 -4.91
CA VAL A 118 -2.68 4.13 -4.13
C VAL A 118 -1.99 5.14 -5.03
N TYR A 119 -1.94 6.38 -4.58
CA TYR A 119 -1.25 7.46 -5.26
C TYR A 119 -0.27 8.15 -4.31
N PHE A 120 0.94 8.44 -4.78
CA PHE A 120 1.89 9.30 -4.06
C PHE A 120 2.52 10.31 -5.03
N GLY A 121 2.27 11.59 -4.82
CA GLY A 121 2.73 12.65 -5.72
C GLY A 121 2.15 14.02 -5.42
N ILE A 122 2.38 14.98 -6.33
CA ILE A 122 1.86 16.35 -6.23
C ILE A 122 0.44 16.40 -6.85
N PRO A 123 -0.59 16.83 -6.10
CA PRO A 123 -1.98 16.79 -6.55
C PRO A 123 -2.28 17.70 -7.77
N GLU A 124 -1.60 18.84 -7.90
CA GLU A 124 -1.88 19.87 -8.93
C GLU A 124 -0.86 19.90 -10.08
N GLY A 125 0.18 19.05 -10.03
CA GLY A 125 1.39 19.19 -10.86
C GLY A 125 1.28 18.64 -12.28
N GLY A 126 0.32 17.76 -12.56
CA GLY A 126 0.25 17.03 -13.84
C GLY A 126 1.41 16.06 -14.00
N VAL A 127 1.09 14.77 -14.16
CA VAL A 127 2.00 13.67 -14.52
C VAL A 127 3.11 13.26 -13.52
N GLU A 128 3.63 14.13 -12.65
CA GLU A 128 4.72 13.79 -11.71
C GLU A 128 4.25 13.07 -10.44
N HIS A 129 4.01 11.76 -10.55
CA HIS A 129 3.68 10.89 -9.43
C HIS A 129 4.71 9.78 -9.27
N SER A 130 5.04 9.49 -8.02
CA SER A 130 5.95 8.40 -7.64
C SER A 130 5.23 7.06 -7.55
N ILE A 131 3.93 7.07 -7.24
CA ILE A 131 3.07 5.89 -7.16
C ILE A 131 1.73 6.22 -7.82
N ALA A 132 1.24 5.32 -8.67
CA ALA A 132 -0.15 5.20 -9.10
C ALA A 132 -0.41 3.72 -9.38
N GLN A 133 -0.92 3.01 -8.38
CA GLN A 133 -1.08 1.55 -8.45
C GLN A 133 -2.45 1.15 -7.90
N GLU A 134 -3.21 0.42 -8.72
CA GLU A 134 -4.44 -0.23 -8.30
C GLU A 134 -4.12 -1.48 -7.48
N LEU A 135 -4.86 -1.68 -6.39
CA LEU A 135 -4.66 -2.77 -5.45
C LEU A 135 -5.92 -3.58 -5.26
N SER A 136 -5.71 -4.88 -5.10
CA SER A 136 -6.74 -5.86 -4.79
C SER A 136 -6.42 -6.55 -3.46
N ILE A 137 -7.21 -6.32 -2.42
CA ILE A 137 -6.94 -6.81 -1.06
C ILE A 137 -8.11 -7.65 -0.54
N GLY A 138 -7.80 -8.85 -0.05
CA GLY A 138 -8.78 -9.77 0.50
C GLY A 138 -9.21 -9.47 1.94
N ALA A 139 -9.93 -10.41 2.55
CA ALA A 139 -10.48 -10.26 3.90
C ALA A 139 -9.47 -10.25 5.05
N LYS A 140 -8.25 -10.73 4.80
CA LYS A 140 -7.19 -10.81 5.82
C LYS A 140 -6.39 -9.51 5.84
N TRP A 141 -6.05 -9.06 7.05
CA TRP A 141 -5.06 -8.00 7.23
C TRP A 141 -3.78 -8.32 6.48
N THR A 142 -3.47 -7.47 5.50
CA THR A 142 -2.31 -7.60 4.64
C THR A 142 -1.51 -6.33 4.74
N LYS A 143 -0.19 -6.46 4.98
CA LYS A 143 0.71 -5.34 4.91
C LYS A 143 1.03 -5.05 3.44
N VAL A 144 0.55 -3.91 2.97
CA VAL A 144 0.86 -3.37 1.65
C VAL A 144 2.17 -2.60 1.72
N GLN A 145 3.03 -2.85 0.74
CA GLN A 145 4.36 -2.26 0.62
C GLN A 145 4.60 -1.92 -0.85
N VAL A 146 4.66 -0.63 -1.14
CA VAL A 146 4.84 -0.09 -2.50
C VAL A 146 6.14 0.74 -2.51
N PRO A 147 7.26 0.15 -2.92
CA PRO A 147 8.51 0.87 -3.08
C PRO A 147 8.45 1.76 -4.32
N ALA A 148 9.00 2.96 -4.23
CA ALA A 148 9.01 3.90 -5.34
C ALA A 148 10.26 4.78 -5.34
N ARG A 149 10.53 5.37 -6.50
CA ARG A 149 11.45 6.49 -6.64
C ARG A 149 10.63 7.78 -6.65
N VAL A 150 11.08 8.77 -5.89
CA VAL A 150 10.46 10.10 -5.86
C VAL A 150 10.61 10.75 -7.23
N ALA A 151 9.50 11.10 -7.86
CA ALA A 151 9.46 11.56 -9.25
C ALA A 151 9.86 13.05 -9.45
N ALA A 152 9.78 13.86 -8.39
CA ALA A 152 10.15 15.28 -8.41
C ALA A 152 10.44 15.77 -6.98
N ASP A 153 10.98 16.97 -6.83
CA ASP A 153 11.17 17.58 -5.52
C ASP A 153 9.82 17.84 -4.82
N TYR A 154 9.60 17.18 -3.68
CA TYR A 154 8.40 17.34 -2.87
C TYR A 154 8.75 18.18 -1.64
N ALA A 155 8.40 19.46 -1.64
CA ALA A 155 8.45 20.25 -0.42
C ALA A 155 7.39 19.76 0.60
N SER A 156 7.67 19.96 1.89
CA SER A 156 6.72 19.66 2.97
C SER A 156 5.36 20.29 2.70
N GLY A 157 4.30 19.48 2.81
CA GLY A 157 2.92 19.89 2.57
C GLY A 157 2.53 20.00 1.09
N LYS A 158 3.41 19.67 0.14
CA LYS A 158 3.14 19.82 -1.31
C LYS A 158 2.82 18.51 -2.03
N ALA A 159 3.27 17.37 -1.52
CA ALA A 159 2.87 16.07 -2.01
C ALA A 159 1.86 15.41 -1.06
N MET A 160 1.17 14.37 -1.52
CA MET A 160 0.26 13.57 -0.69
C MET A 160 0.39 12.09 -0.98
N LEU A 161 0.19 11.28 0.06
CA LEU A 161 -0.27 9.90 -0.10
C LEU A 161 -1.80 9.91 -0.14
N ASN A 162 -2.37 9.29 -1.17
CA ASN A 162 -3.80 9.21 -1.36
C ASN A 162 -4.23 7.76 -1.61
N LEU A 163 -5.34 7.36 -1.00
CA LEU A 163 -6.00 6.08 -1.21
C LEU A 163 -7.40 6.34 -1.76
N ASP A 164 -7.66 5.93 -3.00
CA ASP A 164 -8.88 6.19 -3.75
C ASP A 164 -9.78 4.95 -3.78
N PHE A 165 -10.89 4.98 -3.06
CA PHE A 165 -11.74 3.81 -2.81
C PHE A 165 -12.94 3.70 -3.74
N GLY A 166 -13.23 4.72 -4.56
CA GLY A 166 -14.45 4.79 -5.38
C GLY A 166 -14.49 3.85 -6.59
N TYR A 167 -13.73 2.75 -6.59
CA TYR A 167 -13.72 1.76 -7.67
C TYR A 167 -14.81 0.70 -7.51
N ALA A 168 -15.21 0.40 -6.28
CA ALA A 168 -16.24 -0.61 -5.98
C ALA A 168 -17.13 -0.19 -4.81
N VAL A 169 -18.33 -0.78 -4.73
CA VAL A 169 -19.15 -0.75 -3.50
C VAL A 169 -18.56 -1.75 -2.51
N GLN A 170 -17.92 -1.24 -1.48
CA GLN A 170 -17.05 -2.01 -0.59
C GLN A 170 -16.88 -1.33 0.77
N THR A 171 -16.45 -2.10 1.76
CA THR A 171 -15.92 -1.60 3.02
C THR A 171 -14.47 -2.07 3.16
N VAL A 172 -13.56 -1.12 3.33
CA VAL A 172 -12.11 -1.37 3.49
C VAL A 172 -11.67 -0.78 4.82
N GLU A 173 -10.79 -1.47 5.52
CA GLU A 173 -10.10 -0.92 6.67
C GLU A 173 -8.63 -0.70 6.36
N VAL A 174 -8.09 0.42 6.80
CA VAL A 174 -6.68 0.80 6.61
C VAL A 174 -6.07 1.26 7.94
N ALA A 175 -4.86 0.80 8.24
CA ALA A 175 -4.12 1.15 9.46
C ALA A 175 -2.63 1.39 9.18
N GLU A 176 -1.92 2.00 10.14
CA GLU A 176 -0.46 2.15 10.13
C GLU A 176 0.10 2.74 8.81
N ILE A 177 -0.56 3.79 8.32
CA ILE A 177 -0.22 4.44 7.05
C ILE A 177 1.09 5.21 7.19
N LYS A 178 2.07 4.91 6.34
CA LYS A 178 3.42 5.47 6.36
C LYS A 178 3.94 5.70 4.94
N VAL A 179 4.78 6.72 4.80
CA VAL A 179 5.73 6.84 3.70
C VAL A 179 7.10 7.09 4.31
N THR A 180 8.02 6.15 4.13
CA THR A 180 9.38 6.22 4.67
C THR A 180 10.36 6.54 3.54
N ASN A 181 11.15 7.60 3.71
CA ASN A 181 12.20 8.01 2.79
C ASN A 181 13.57 7.51 3.27
N PHE A 182 14.22 6.70 2.43
CA PHE A 182 15.57 6.16 2.63
C PHE A 182 16.63 6.93 1.84
N ALA A 183 16.25 8.03 1.17
CA ALA A 183 17.08 8.81 0.27
C ALA A 183 17.81 7.89 -0.73
N ARG A 184 19.15 7.85 -0.67
CA ARG A 184 19.98 6.95 -1.51
C ARG A 184 20.65 5.83 -0.73
N ALA A 185 20.19 5.54 0.50
CA ALA A 185 20.79 4.55 1.39
C ALA A 185 20.47 3.09 0.98
N VAL A 186 19.43 2.89 0.16
CA VAL A 186 19.01 1.60 -0.37
C VAL A 186 18.73 1.72 -1.86
N LYS A 187 18.77 0.60 -2.57
CA LYS A 187 18.24 0.53 -3.94
C LYS A 187 16.75 0.21 -3.91
N LEU A 188 16.06 0.52 -5.00
CA LEU A 188 14.63 0.27 -5.11
C LEU A 188 14.32 -1.23 -4.99
N GLU A 189 15.11 -2.05 -5.68
CA GLU A 189 15.04 -3.50 -5.69
C GLU A 189 15.39 -4.17 -4.35
N ASP A 190 16.02 -3.44 -3.43
CA ASP A 190 16.31 -3.93 -2.07
C ASP A 190 15.11 -3.77 -1.13
N LEU A 191 14.08 -2.99 -1.53
CA LEU A 191 12.89 -2.78 -0.72
C LEU A 191 11.86 -3.91 -0.91
N PRO A 192 11.13 -4.29 0.15
CA PRO A 192 10.01 -5.21 0.02
C PRO A 192 8.90 -4.59 -0.85
N GLY A 193 8.35 -5.39 -1.76
CA GLY A 193 7.19 -5.04 -2.58
C GLY A 193 6.13 -6.13 -2.48
N SER A 194 4.87 -5.75 -2.34
CA SER A 194 3.76 -6.70 -2.21
C SER A 194 3.37 -7.39 -3.53
N GLY A 195 3.92 -6.97 -4.67
CA GLY A 195 3.81 -7.68 -5.95
C GLY A 195 2.41 -7.72 -6.57
N PHE A 196 1.57 -6.72 -6.29
CA PHE A 196 0.26 -6.55 -6.92
C PHE A 196 0.37 -6.12 -8.38
#